data_AF-A0A497TP67-F1
#
_entry.id   AF-A0A497TP67-F1
#
_cell.length_a   1.000
_cell.length_b   1.000
_cell.length_c   1.000
_cell.angle_alpha   90.00
_cell.angle_beta   90.00
_cell.angle_gamma   90.00
#
_symmetry.space_group_name_H-M   'P 1'
#
loop_
_entity.id
_entity.type
_entity.pdbx_description
1 polymer ?
#
loop_
_entity_poly.entity_id
_entity_poly.type
_entity_poly.pdbx_seq_one_letter_code
_entity_poly.pdbx_strand_id
1 'polypeptide(L)' 'MEKNRIRPPLHLLIVNAIGSLLFGLGLAEYIDAASLVPAGWRFEHYALVMLSVGAVMMVPLTLFLVRVALVHVADLESRR' A
#
# COMPACT_ATOMS: atom_id res chain seq x y z
N MET A 1 14.64 9.12 28.27
CA MET A 1 13.65 9.48 27.23
C MET A 1 13.60 8.35 26.23
N GLU A 2 12.74 7.37 26.44
CA GLU A 2 12.63 6.24 25.51
C GLU A 2 11.86 6.68 24.27
N LYS A 3 12.48 6.43 23.13
CA LYS A 3 12.18 6.94 21.80
C LYS A 3 10.85 6.35 21.32
N ASN A 4 9.81 7.18 21.16
CA ASN A 4 8.55 6.85 20.46
C ASN A 4 8.83 6.54 18.98
N ARG A 5 9.54 5.45 18.71
CA ARG A 5 9.85 4.99 17.36
C ARG A 5 8.66 4.19 16.88
N ILE A 6 7.77 4.85 16.15
CA ILE A 6 6.74 4.18 15.36
C ILE A 6 7.48 3.34 14.32
N ARG A 7 7.57 2.03 14.57
CA ARG A 7 8.13 1.07 13.63
C ARG A 7 6.97 0.22 13.10
N PRO A 8 6.48 0.46 11.88
CA PRO A 8 5.53 -0.45 11.29
C PRO A 8 6.15 -1.85 11.21
N PRO A 9 5.38 -2.89 11.54
CA PRO A 9 5.89 -4.24 11.49
C PRO A 9 6.28 -4.62 10.05
N LEU A 10 7.39 -5.35 9.92
CA LEU A 10 8.02 -5.61 8.62
C LEU A 10 7.08 -6.29 7.61
N HIS A 11 6.21 -7.19 8.07
CA HIS A 11 5.24 -7.87 7.20
C HIS A 11 4.27 -6.88 6.53
N LEU A 12 3.82 -5.82 7.23
CA LEU A 12 2.94 -4.80 6.62
C LEU A 12 3.69 -3.98 5.58
N LEU A 13 4.97 -3.69 5.81
CA LEU A 13 5.81 -3.02 4.81
C LEU A 13 5.99 -3.87 3.56
N ILE A 14 6.26 -5.16 3.72
CA ILE A 14 6.43 -6.10 2.59
C ILE A 14 5.14 -6.19 1.78
N VAL A 15 4.00 -6.42 2.45
CA VAL A 15 2.70 -6.51 1.78
C VAL A 15 2.35 -5.22 1.04
N ASN A 16 2.62 -4.06 1.67
CA ASN A 16 2.40 -2.78 1.02
C ASN A 16 3.33 -2.56 -0.18
N ALA A 17 4.61 -2.93 -0.09
CA ALA A 17 5.56 -2.80 -1.20
C ALA A 17 5.15 -3.68 -2.39
N ILE A 18 4.72 -4.92 -2.14
CA ILE A 18 4.17 -5.80 -3.16
C ILE A 18 2.90 -5.18 -3.77
N GLY A 19 2.00 -4.66 -2.92
CA GLY A 19 0.80 -3.94 -3.35
C GLY A 19 1.10 -2.72 -4.22
N SER A 20 2.11 -1.92 -3.86
CA SER A 20 2.58 -0.78 -4.65
C SER A 20 3.05 -1.20 -6.03
N LEU A 21 3.82 -2.29 -6.12
CA LEU A 21 4.32 -2.80 -7.39
C LEU A 21 3.16 -3.31 -8.27
N LEU A 22 2.24 -4.08 -7.71
CA LEU A 22 1.04 -4.55 -8.43
C LEU A 22 0.17 -3.39 -8.90
N PHE A 23 -0.06 -2.40 -8.05
CA PHE A 23 -0.84 -1.21 -8.39
C PHE A 23 -0.15 -0.41 -9.50
N GLY A 24 1.16 -0.16 -9.38
CA GLY A 24 1.93 0.58 -10.39
C GLY A 24 1.98 -0.14 -11.74
N LEU A 25 2.18 -1.46 -11.74
CA LEU A 25 2.13 -2.29 -12.95
C LEU A 25 0.74 -2.25 -13.59
N GLY A 26 -0.31 -2.47 -12.79
CA GLY A 26 -1.70 -2.39 -13.26
C GLY A 26 -2.04 -1.01 -13.81
N LEU A 27 -1.53 0.06 -13.20
CA LEU A 27 -1.73 1.43 -13.67
C LEU A 27 -1.03 1.67 -15.01
N ALA A 28 0.23 1.24 -15.14
CA ALA A 28 1.00 1.38 -16.37
C ALA A 28 0.35 0.65 -17.56
N GLU A 29 -0.22 -0.52 -17.31
CA GLU A 29 -0.98 -1.30 -18.30
C GLU A 29 -2.35 -0.67 -18.61
N TYR A 30 -3.04 -0.14 -17.59
CA TYR A 30 -4.36 0.46 -17.75
C TYR A 30 -4.34 1.73 -18.62
N ILE A 31 -3.27 2.53 -18.51
CA ILE A 31 -3.09 3.74 -19.33
C ILE A 31 -2.33 3.48 -20.64
N ASP A 32 -2.06 2.21 -20.96
CA ASP A 32 -1.27 1.77 -22.12
C ASP A 32 0.12 2.43 -22.22
N ALA A 33 0.69 2.82 -21.07
CA ALA A 33 2.02 3.44 -21.01
C ALA A 33 3.14 2.43 -21.21
N ALA A 34 2.94 1.19 -20.76
CA ALA A 34 3.91 0.12 -20.93
C ALA A 34 3.25 -1.26 -20.82
N SER A 35 3.63 -2.15 -21.75
CA SER A 35 3.29 -3.56 -21.78
C SER A 35 4.34 -4.38 -21.02
N LEU A 36 4.31 -4.34 -19.69
CA LEU A 36 5.23 -5.06 -18.79
C LEU A 36 4.81 -6.51 -18.54
N VAL A 37 3.52 -6.83 -18.64
CA VAL A 37 3.01 -8.20 -18.44
C VAL A 37 3.15 -9.00 -19.73
N PRO A 38 3.81 -10.18 -19.72
CA PRO A 38 3.93 -11.03 -20.92
C PRO A 38 2.57 -11.46 -21.47
N ALA A 39 2.45 -11.55 -22.80
CA ALA A 39 1.17 -11.85 -23.47
C ALA A 39 0.49 -13.13 -22.96
N GLY A 40 1.25 -14.17 -22.61
CA GLY A 40 0.71 -15.43 -22.08
C GLY A 40 0.12 -15.35 -20.66
N TRP A 41 0.34 -14.26 -19.94
CA TRP A 41 -0.20 -14.04 -18.58
C TRP A 41 -1.34 -13.01 -18.57
N ARG A 42 -1.66 -12.44 -19.73
CA ARG A 42 -2.76 -11.49 -19.88
C ARG A 42 -4.07 -12.26 -19.97
N PHE A 43 -5.09 -11.71 -19.34
CA PHE A 43 -6.48 -12.16 -19.42
C PHE A 43 -7.38 -10.94 -19.48
N GLU A 44 -8.67 -11.12 -19.73
CA GLU A 44 -9.60 -10.00 -19.84
C GLU A 44 -9.59 -9.14 -18.56
N HIS A 45 -9.43 -7.82 -18.70
CA HIS A 45 -9.41 -6.88 -17.57
C HIS A 45 -8.26 -7.08 -16.55
N TYR A 46 -7.16 -7.75 -16.90
CA TYR A 46 -6.02 -7.99 -15.97
C TYR A 46 -5.47 -6.73 -15.31
N ALA A 47 -5.41 -5.61 -16.04
CA ALA A 47 -4.93 -4.34 -15.52
C ALA A 47 -5.79 -3.82 -14.35
N LEU A 48 -7.12 -3.93 -14.46
CA LEU A 48 -8.06 -3.55 -13.40
C LEU A 48 -7.95 -4.48 -12.18
N VAL A 49 -7.71 -5.77 -12.41
CA VAL A 49 -7.48 -6.73 -11.32
C VAL A 49 -6.19 -6.40 -10.59
N MET A 50 -5.09 -6.15 -11.30
CA MET A 50 -3.80 -5.75 -10.70
C MET A 50 -3.93 -4.46 -9.89
N LEU A 51 -4.63 -3.45 -10.42
CA LEU A 51 -4.95 -2.22 -9.70
C LEU A 51 -5.74 -2.48 -8.43
N SER A 52 -6.82 -3.25 -8.53
CA SER A 52 -7.72 -3.50 -7.40
C SER A 52 -7.02 -4.30 -6.29
N VAL A 53 -6.31 -5.38 -6.66
CA VAL A 53 -5.55 -6.20 -5.72
C VAL A 53 -4.41 -5.41 -5.08
N GLY A 54 -3.66 -4.66 -5.89
CA GLY A 54 -2.58 -3.80 -5.41
C GLY A 54 -3.08 -2.78 -4.37
N ALA A 55 -4.19 -2.09 -4.69
CA ALA A 55 -4.81 -1.14 -3.77
C ALA A 55 -5.26 -1.79 -2.46
N VAL A 56 -5.92 -2.95 -2.52
CA VAL A 56 -6.36 -3.69 -1.32
C VAL A 56 -5.18 -4.12 -0.46
N MET A 57 -4.06 -4.55 -1.06
CA MET A 57 -2.85 -4.94 -0.32
C MET A 57 -2.18 -3.76 0.40
N MET A 58 -2.41 -2.51 -0.03
CA MET A 58 -1.89 -1.31 0.64
C MET A 58 -2.74 -0.86 1.84
N VAL A 59 -3.99 -1.31 1.93
CA VAL A 59 -4.93 -0.91 3.00
C VAL A 59 -4.41 -1.21 4.40
N PRO A 60 -3.87 -2.41 4.73
CA PRO A 60 -3.47 -2.74 6.09
C PRO A 60 -2.39 -1.81 6.66
N LEU A 61 -1.37 -1.46 5.86
CA LEU A 61 -0.33 -0.52 6.31
C LEU A 61 -0.92 0.88 6.50
N THR A 62 -1.78 1.31 5.57
CA THR A 62 -2.45 2.62 5.64
C THR A 62 -3.28 2.73 6.93
N LEU A 63 -4.08 1.72 7.24
CA LEU A 63 -4.86 1.67 8.49
C LEU A 63 -3.98 1.68 9.74
N PHE A 64 -2.86 0.95 9.72
CA PHE A 64 -1.91 0.95 10.83
C PHE A 64 -1.33 2.36 11.07
N LEU A 65 -0.87 3.03 10.00
CA LEU A 65 -0.31 4.37 10.10
C LEU A 65 -1.35 5.40 10.57
N VAL A 66 -2.57 5.34 10.05
CA VAL A 66 -3.68 6.21 10.49
C VAL A 66 -3.97 6.00 11.97
N ARG A 67 -4.09 4.74 12.42
CA ARG A 67 -4.34 4.44 13.84
C ARG A 67 -3.24 4.99 14.73
N VAL A 68 -1.97 4.80 14.35
CA VAL A 68 -0.84 5.32 15.12
C VAL A 68 -0.82 6.85 15.13
N ALA A 69 -1.11 7.49 14.00
CA ALA A 69 -1.20 8.95 13.91
C ALA A 69 -2.29 9.51 14.83
N LEU A 70 -3.48 8.89 14.85
CA LEU A 70 -4.58 9.30 15.73
C LEU A 70 -4.22 9.16 17.21
N VAL A 71 -3.58 8.06 17.61
CA VAL A 71 -3.09 7.87 18.99
C VAL A 71 -2.04 8.93 19.35
N HIS A 72 -1.14 9.24 18.43
CA HIS A 72 -0.11 10.24 18.66
C HIS A 72 -0.70 11.66 18.83
N VAL A 73 -1.69 12.02 18.02
CA VAL A 73 -2.40 13.31 18.14
C VAL A 73 -3.14 13.40 19.48
N ALA A 74 -3.81 12.34 19.92
CA ALA A 74 -4.51 12.31 21.21
C ALA A 74 -3.56 12.47 22.41
N ASP A 75 -2.36 11.90 22.37
CA ASP A 75 -1.34 12.07 23.43
C ASP A 75 -0.85 13.53 23.52
N LEU A 76 -0.71 14.22 22.39
CA LEU A 76 -0.32 15.63 22.36
C LEU A 76 -1.38 16.54 22.96
N GLU A 77 -2.66 16.26 22.70
CA GLU A 77 -3.77 17.03 23.25
C GLU A 77 -3.89 16.86 24.78
N SER A 78 -3.67 15.65 25.31
CA SER A 78 -3.69 15.40 26.76
C SER A 78 -2.54 16.07 27.54
N ARG A 79 -1.48 16.52 26.87
CA ARG A 79 -0.31 17.16 27.50
C ARG A 79 -0.39 18.69 27.49
N ARG A 80 -1.42 19.27 26.87
CA ARG A 80 -1.64 20.72 26.75
C ARG A 80 -2.59 21.22 27.82
#